data_AF-A0A3B0SSL9-F1
#
_entry.id   AF-A0A3B0SSL9-F1
#
_cell.length_a   1.000
_cell.length_b   1.000
_cell.length_c   1.000
_cell.angle_alpha   90.00
_cell.angle_beta   90.00
_cell.angle_gamma   90.00
#
_symmetry.space_group_name_H-M   'P 1'
#
loop_
_entity.id
_entity.type
_entity.pdbx_description
1 polymer ?
#
loop_
_entity_poly.entity_id
_entity_poly.type
_entity_poly.pdbx_seq_one_letter_code
_entity_poly.pdbx_strand_id
1 'polypeptide(L)'
;MEDGRIIEDELGIANAHPFGARPFGRAEYIGKFKTLTDEILGANESARFLDMVQQLPNLSAEQVLALNPVAPAGYLVENGLKGIF
;
A
#
# COMPACT_ATOMS: atom_id res chain seq x y z
N MET A 1 30.31 -13.10 7.19
CA MET A 1 30.27 -14.57 7.05
C MET A 1 31.41 -14.92 6.11
N GLU A 2 32.38 -15.72 6.56
CA GLU A 2 33.60 -16.07 5.79
C GLU A 2 33.92 -17.57 5.87
N ASP A 3 33.04 -18.38 6.45
CA ASP A 3 33.25 -19.82 6.73
C ASP A 3 32.49 -20.75 5.77
N GLY A 4 31.91 -20.23 4.69
CA GLY A 4 31.23 -21.01 3.67
C GLY A 4 29.89 -21.61 4.08
N ARG A 5 29.31 -21.23 5.23
CA ARG A 5 28.00 -21.73 5.67
C ARG A 5 26.87 -21.08 4.87
N ILE A 6 25.94 -21.90 4.41
CA ILE A 6 24.68 -21.48 3.80
C ILE A 6 23.60 -21.52 4.88
N ILE A 7 22.84 -20.42 5.00
CA ILE A 7 21.63 -20.36 5.80
C ILE A 7 20.47 -20.26 4.82
N GLU A 8 19.60 -21.27 4.82
CA GLU A 8 18.41 -21.34 3.99
C GLU A 8 17.18 -21.56 4.88
N ASP A 9 16.08 -20.92 4.51
CA ASP A 9 14.76 -21.11 5.12
C ASP A 9 13.70 -20.85 4.05
N GLU A 10 12.55 -21.49 4.18
CA GLU A 10 11.45 -21.36 3.23
C GLU A 10 10.09 -21.29 3.94
N LEU A 11 9.18 -20.53 3.34
CA LEU A 11 7.81 -20.44 3.81
C LEU A 11 6.86 -20.60 2.62
N GLY A 12 6.16 -21.73 2.57
CA GLY A 12 5.24 -22.05 1.46
C GLY A 12 4.05 -21.10 1.33
N ILE A 13 3.68 -20.39 2.40
CA ILE A 13 2.59 -19.40 2.41
C ILE A 13 3.02 -18.20 3.24
N ALA A 14 3.01 -17.00 2.64
CA ALA A 14 3.31 -15.77 3.36
C ALA A 14 2.41 -15.58 4.59
N ASN A 15 2.95 -15.06 5.68
CA ASN A 15 2.22 -14.88 6.93
C ASN A 15 0.88 -14.15 6.76
N ALA A 16 0.85 -13.08 5.95
CA ALA A 16 -0.33 -12.25 5.70
C ALA A 16 -1.44 -12.92 4.86
N HIS A 17 -1.17 -14.07 4.24
CA HIS A 17 -2.13 -14.80 3.42
C HIS A 17 -3.36 -15.23 4.24
N PRO A 18 -4.56 -15.38 3.64
CA PRO A 18 -5.75 -15.87 4.35
C PRO A 18 -5.56 -17.21 5.10
N PHE A 19 -4.68 -18.08 4.58
CA PHE A 19 -4.28 -19.35 5.23
C PHE A 19 -2.87 -19.30 5.86
N GLY A 20 -2.28 -18.11 5.98
CA GLY A 20 -0.97 -17.90 6.59
C GLY A 20 -1.03 -17.86 8.11
N ALA A 21 0.14 -17.83 8.76
CA ALA A 21 0.21 -17.81 10.23
C ALA A 21 -0.29 -16.51 10.87
N ARG A 22 -0.36 -15.41 10.12
CA ARG A 22 -0.87 -14.10 10.58
C ARG A 22 -1.71 -13.42 9.49
N PRO A 23 -2.89 -13.96 9.17
CA PRO A 23 -3.71 -13.46 8.07
C PRO A 23 -4.04 -11.97 8.25
N PHE A 24 -3.94 -11.19 7.17
CA PHE A 24 -4.30 -9.77 7.22
C PHE A 24 -5.82 -9.59 7.11
N GLY A 25 -6.41 -8.94 8.11
CA GLY A 25 -7.74 -8.37 8.08
C GLY A 25 -7.71 -6.89 7.73
N ARG A 26 -8.83 -6.20 7.96
CA ARG A 26 -8.98 -4.78 7.56
C ARG A 26 -7.99 -3.86 8.29
N ALA A 27 -7.78 -4.08 9.58
CA ALA A 27 -6.90 -3.24 10.39
C ALA A 27 -5.45 -3.32 9.89
N GLU A 28 -4.99 -4.51 9.51
CA GLU A 28 -3.65 -4.75 8.99
C GLU A 28 -3.45 -4.08 7.62
N TYR A 29 -4.46 -4.11 6.74
CA TYR A 29 -4.39 -3.38 5.47
C TYR A 29 -4.40 -1.86 5.65
N ILE A 30 -5.16 -1.33 6.61
CA ILE A 30 -5.13 0.10 6.96
C ILE A 30 -3.74 0.47 7.50
N GLY A 31 -3.18 -0.34 8.40
CA GLY A 31 -1.84 -0.16 8.94
C GLY A 31 -0.79 -0.16 7.83
N LYS A 32 -0.82 -1.18 6.96
CA LYS A 32 0.08 -1.29 5.79
C LYS A 32 -0.02 -0.07 4.88
N PHE A 33 -1.23 0.40 4.57
CA PHE A 33 -1.41 1.61 3.77
C PHE A 33 -0.75 2.82 4.42
N LYS A 34 -1.03 3.07 5.71
CA LYS A 34 -0.42 4.19 6.45
C LYS A 34 1.10 4.09 6.45
N THR A 35 1.67 2.93 6.78
CA THR A 35 3.12 2.72 6.79
C THR A 35 3.76 2.98 5.43
N LEU A 36 3.15 2.50 4.34
CA LEU A 36 3.73 2.66 2.99
C LEU A 36 3.58 4.08 2.44
N THR A 37 2.70 4.89 3.02
CA THR A 37 2.38 6.23 2.50
C THR A 37 2.73 7.37 3.45
N ASP A 38 3.27 7.08 4.64
CA ASP A 38 3.54 8.08 5.69
C ASP A 38 4.45 9.22 5.22
N GLU A 39 5.48 8.90 4.44
CA GLU A 39 6.42 9.88 3.90
C GLU A 39 5.98 10.49 2.57
N ILE A 40 4.81 10.08 2.06
CA ILE A 40 4.30 10.47 0.74
C ILE A 40 3.07 11.36 0.89
N LEU A 41 2.07 10.91 1.64
CA LEU A 41 0.76 11.54 1.75
C LEU A 41 0.67 12.38 3.01
N GLY A 42 0.08 13.57 2.88
CA GLY A 42 -0.33 14.34 4.06
C GLY A 42 -1.41 13.59 4.86
N ALA A 43 -1.45 13.82 6.18
CA ALA A 43 -2.38 13.14 7.08
C ALA A 43 -3.87 13.29 6.64
N ASN A 44 -4.25 14.47 6.15
CA ASN A 44 -5.62 14.73 5.67
C ASN A 44 -5.96 13.90 4.43
N GLU A 45 -5.02 13.72 3.52
CA GLU A 45 -5.24 12.95 2.29
C GLU A 45 -5.30 11.45 2.57
N SER A 46 -4.43 10.97 3.47
CA SER A 46 -4.47 9.60 3.97
C SER A 46 -5.82 9.30 4.64
N ALA A 47 -6.31 10.20 5.50
CA ALA A 47 -7.62 10.08 6.15
C ALA A 47 -8.78 10.11 5.14
N ARG A 48 -8.80 11.09 4.22
CA ARG A 48 -9.81 11.20 3.16
C ARG A 48 -9.92 9.90 2.36
N PHE A 49 -8.79 9.36 1.91
CA PHE A 49 -8.76 8.10 1.16
C PHE A 49 -9.35 6.95 1.98
N LEU A 50 -8.87 6.78 3.22
CA LEU A 50 -9.31 5.70 4.10
C LEU A 50 -10.80 5.77 4.44
N ASP A 51 -11.34 6.97 4.64
CA ASP A 51 -12.78 7.17 4.90
C ASP A 51 -13.60 6.77 3.66
N MET A 52 -13.16 7.17 2.47
CA MET A 52 -13.90 6.91 1.23
C MET A 52 -13.89 5.43 0.83
N VAL A 53 -12.73 4.75 0.89
CA VAL A 53 -12.62 3.31 0.56
C VAL A 53 -13.28 2.38 1.59
N GLN A 54 -13.75 2.92 2.71
CA GLN A 54 -14.58 2.18 3.67
C GLN A 54 -16.08 2.25 3.33
N GLN A 55 -16.48 3.11 2.40
CA GLN A 55 -17.87 3.35 2.03
C GLN A 55 -18.16 3.04 0.55
N LEU A 56 -17.32 2.21 -0.09
CA LEU A 56 -17.40 1.91 -1.53
C LEU A 56 -18.81 1.63 -2.07
N PRO A 57 -19.68 0.84 -1.39
CA PRO A 57 -21.03 0.57 -1.89
C PRO A 57 -21.94 1.81 -1.96
N ASN A 58 -21.60 2.89 -1.26
CA ASN A 58 -22.42 4.09 -1.10
C ASN A 58 -21.89 5.30 -1.89
N LEU A 59 -20.81 5.13 -2.67
CA LEU A 59 -20.21 6.23 -3.42
C LEU A 59 -21.01 6.61 -4.65
N SER A 60 -21.09 7.91 -4.94
CA SER A 60 -21.56 8.42 -6.23
C SER A 60 -20.53 8.20 -7.33
N ALA A 61 -20.93 8.35 -8.59
CA ALA A 61 -20.02 8.25 -9.73
C ALA A 61 -18.87 9.27 -9.65
N GLU A 62 -19.16 10.49 -9.20
CA GLU A 62 -18.17 11.55 -9.01
C GLU A 62 -17.17 11.19 -7.90
N GLN A 63 -17.65 10.58 -6.81
CA GLN A 63 -16.78 10.15 -5.70
C GLN A 63 -15.88 8.98 -6.10
N VAL A 64 -16.35 8.07 -6.95
CA VAL A 64 -15.53 6.99 -7.51
C VAL A 64 -14.33 7.54 -8.29
N LEU A 65 -14.50 8.64 -9.03
CA LEU A 65 -13.39 9.28 -9.75
C LEU A 65 -12.32 9.87 -8.81
N ALA A 66 -12.65 10.13 -7.55
CA ALA A 66 -11.73 10.66 -6.55
C ALA A 66 -11.01 9.59 -5.71
N LEU A 67 -11.18 8.29 -6.03
CA LEU A 67 -10.69 7.17 -5.21
C LEU A 67 -9.17 7.10 -5.07
N ASN A 68 -8.41 7.59 -6.04
CA ASN A 68 -6.95 7.51 -5.95
C ASN A 68 -6.40 8.51 -4.91
N PRO A 69 -5.43 8.13 -4.07
CA PRO A 69 -4.69 9.06 -3.26
C PRO A 69 -3.91 10.04 -4.14
N VAL A 70 -3.89 11.31 -3.75
CA VAL A 70 -3.18 12.38 -4.48
C VAL A 70 -1.88 12.69 -3.76
N ALA A 71 -0.74 12.44 -4.41
CA ALA A 71 0.55 12.85 -3.89
C ALA A 71 0.68 14.38 -3.87
N PRO A 72 1.48 14.96 -2.97
CA PRO A 72 1.77 16.39 -2.97
C PRO A 72 2.27 16.88 -4.33
N ALA A 73 1.94 18.12 -4.68
CA ALA A 73 2.40 18.73 -5.91
C ALA A 73 3.93 18.68 -5.99
N GLY A 74 4.46 18.19 -7.11
CA GLY A 74 5.90 18.02 -7.34
C GLY A 74 6.52 16.75 -6.73
N TYR A 75 5.76 15.92 -6.01
CA TYR A 75 6.27 14.63 -5.52
C TYR A 75 6.49 13.62 -6.66
N LEU A 76 5.53 13.53 -7.57
CA LEU A 76 5.64 12.68 -8.75
C LEU A 76 6.43 13.42 -9.83
N VAL A 77 7.52 12.80 -10.29
CA VAL A 77 8.35 13.30 -11.37
C VAL A 77 8.15 12.42 -12.59
N GLU A 78 7.92 13.03 -13.74
CA GLU A 78 7.80 12.31 -15.00
C GLU A 78 9.13 11.65 -15.35
N ASN A 79 9.10 10.37 -15.69
CA ASN A 79 10.29 9.72 -16.23
C ASN A 79 10.40 10.01 -17.72
N GLY A 80 11.44 10.76 -18.11
CA GLY A 80 11.71 11.08 -19.51
C GLY A 80 12.40 9.95 -20.29
N LEU A 81 12.73 8.83 -19.65
CA LEU A 81 13.34 7.68 -20.29
C LEU A 81 12.32 6.90 -21.13
N LYS A 82 12.75 6.37 -22.27
CA LYS A 82 11.96 5.44 -23.08
C LYS A 82 12.25 4.02 -22.60
N GLY A 83 11.35 3.44 -21.82
CA GLY A 83 11.51 2.08 -21.32
C GLY A 83 10.63 1.80 -20.10
N ILE A 84 10.88 0.67 -19.45
CA ILE A 84 10.08 0.20 -18.29
C ILE A 84 10.35 0.97 -16.99
N PHE A 85 11.29 1.91 -17.04
CA PHE A 85 11.27 3.13 -16.24
C PHE A 85 11.58 4.27 -17.21
#